data_AF-A0A562J3F8-F1
#
_entry.id   AF-A0A562J3F8-F1
#
_cell.length_a   1.000
_cell.length_b   1.000
_cell.length_c   1.000
_cell.angle_alpha   90.00
_cell.angle_beta   90.00
_cell.angle_gamma   90.00
#
_symmetry.space_group_name_H-M   'P 1'
#
loop_
_entity.id
_entity.type
_entity.pdbx_description
1 polymer ?
#
loop_
_entity_poly.entity_id
_entity_poly.type
_entity_poly.pdbx_seq_one_letter_code
_entity_poly.pdbx_strand_id
1 'polypeptide(L)'
;MKFIKDLYERLLFMFDYPYISKELLDEIKGPILLHISDTPVDIYGYIFRIIEILKPQYIVHTGDMADNIKLEIYKYKMDSYCKGVAKLIDGVEKNKFSKIYYVLGNHDDYETVSNLTDRGIILNDGILTIEGYTFSVSHYYKENLNDVDFNLYGHSFEPSHYKKGATVGLNGLLNINIIDLSNKRVFQLDYPSGTDTSRGMKLKRIGL
;
A
#
# COMPACT_ATOMS: atom_id res chain seq x y z
N MET A 1 24.78 14.47 -15.14
CA MET A 1 24.10 14.34 -13.83
C MET A 1 22.83 13.50 -13.92
N LYS A 2 21.87 13.78 -14.83
CA LYS A 2 20.61 13.00 -14.96
C LYS A 2 20.83 11.49 -15.21
N PHE A 3 21.72 11.14 -16.14
CA PHE A 3 22.06 9.74 -16.46
C PHE A 3 22.63 8.93 -15.28
N ILE A 4 23.40 9.57 -14.39
CA ILE A 4 23.97 8.91 -13.20
C ILE A 4 22.88 8.70 -12.15
N LYS A 5 21.97 9.67 -11.99
CA LYS A 5 20.80 9.55 -11.12
C LYS A 5 19.90 8.40 -11.58
N ASP A 6 19.56 8.35 -12.86
CA ASP A 6 18.74 7.28 -13.45
C ASP A 6 19.40 5.89 -13.31
N LEU A 7 20.73 5.80 -13.42
CA LEU A 7 21.48 4.55 -13.23
C LEU A 7 21.47 4.10 -11.76
N TYR A 8 21.59 5.04 -10.83
CA TYR A 8 21.57 4.77 -9.39
C TYR A 8 20.18 4.35 -8.92
N GLU A 9 19.14 5.00 -9.43
CA GLU A 9 17.74 4.61 -9.24
C GLU A 9 17.54 3.17 -9.70
N ARG A 10 17.94 2.84 -10.93
CA ARG A 10 17.85 1.47 -11.48
C ARG A 10 18.62 0.43 -10.65
N LEU A 11 19.81 0.79 -10.15
CA LEU A 11 20.60 -0.08 -9.28
C LEU A 11 19.92 -0.33 -7.94
N LEU A 12 19.37 0.70 -7.30
CA LEU A 12 18.63 0.55 -6.04
C LEU A 12 17.36 -0.30 -6.24
N PHE A 13 16.63 -0.07 -7.34
CA PHE A 13 15.49 -0.90 -7.72
C PHE A 13 15.86 -2.37 -7.95
N MET A 14 17.07 -2.67 -8.46
CA MET A 14 17.56 -4.04 -8.61
C MET A 14 17.86 -4.74 -7.27
N PHE A 15 18.08 -4.00 -6.20
CA PHE A 15 18.38 -4.54 -4.86
C PHE A 15 17.21 -4.39 -3.88
N ASP A 16 15.98 -4.17 -4.39
CA ASP A 16 14.78 -3.91 -3.58
C ASP A 16 14.99 -2.77 -2.55
N TYR A 17 15.78 -1.77 -2.92
CA TYR A 17 15.98 -0.58 -2.11
C TYR A 17 15.11 0.56 -2.65
N PRO A 18 14.23 1.16 -1.83
CA PRO A 18 13.39 2.25 -2.28
C PRO A 18 14.23 3.48 -2.58
N TYR A 19 14.11 3.97 -3.81
CA TYR A 19 14.64 5.29 -4.15
C TYR A 19 13.65 6.36 -3.71
N ILE A 20 14.00 7.09 -2.66
CA ILE A 20 13.26 8.26 -2.19
C ILE A 20 14.21 9.46 -2.35
N SER A 21 13.84 10.40 -3.21
CA SER A 21 14.72 11.54 -3.48
C SER A 21 14.87 12.43 -2.25
N LYS A 22 16.05 13.05 -2.09
CA LYS A 22 16.27 13.97 -0.98
C LYS A 22 15.31 15.16 -1.05
N GLU A 23 15.02 15.64 -2.26
CA GLU A 23 14.06 16.72 -2.47
C GLU A 23 12.67 16.36 -1.92
N LEU A 24 12.21 15.12 -2.15
CA LEU A 24 10.93 14.65 -1.61
C LEU A 24 10.97 14.61 -0.08
N LEU A 25 12.04 14.08 0.51
CA LEU A 25 12.19 14.05 1.97
C LEU A 25 12.22 15.46 2.60
N ASP A 26 12.89 16.41 1.96
CA ASP A 26 12.98 17.80 2.42
C ASP A 26 11.64 18.56 2.25
N GLU A 27 10.79 18.13 1.32
CA GLU A 27 9.47 18.72 1.07
C GLU A 27 8.38 18.24 2.03
N ILE A 28 8.52 17.03 2.59
CA ILE A 28 7.55 16.46 3.54
C ILE A 28 7.72 17.13 4.90
N LYS A 29 6.63 17.68 5.42
CA LYS A 29 6.58 18.29 6.76
C LYS A 29 5.97 17.34 7.79
N GLY A 30 5.01 16.52 7.36
CA GLY A 30 4.27 15.57 8.20
C GLY A 30 3.21 16.25 9.09
N PRO A 31 2.30 15.48 9.71
CA PRO A 31 2.28 14.02 9.80
C PRO A 31 2.06 13.31 8.45
N ILE A 32 2.63 12.12 8.29
CA ILE A 32 2.61 11.34 7.05
C ILE A 32 1.61 10.20 7.19
N LEU A 33 0.75 10.03 6.18
CA LEU A 33 0.00 8.80 5.94
C LEU A 33 0.61 8.05 4.76
N LEU A 34 0.95 6.78 4.99
CA LEU A 34 1.39 5.85 3.96
C LEU A 34 0.21 4.96 3.55
N HIS A 35 -0.12 4.94 2.27
CA HIS A 35 -1.15 4.07 1.70
C HIS A 35 -0.53 3.04 0.76
N ILE A 36 -0.78 1.77 1.05
CA ILE A 36 -0.32 0.59 0.30
C ILE A 36 -1.49 -0.35 0.02
N SER A 37 -1.35 -1.21 -0.98
CA SER A 37 -2.39 -2.17 -1.37
C SER A 37 -1.80 -3.36 -2.13
N ASP A 38 -2.50 -4.50 -2.11
CA ASP A 38 -2.24 -5.64 -2.98
C ASP A 38 -0.77 -6.06 -2.92
N THR A 39 -0.30 -6.48 -1.74
CA THR A 39 1.13 -6.66 -1.47
C THR A 39 1.54 -8.14 -1.56
N PRO A 40 2.31 -8.55 -2.59
CA PRO A 40 2.87 -9.90 -2.62
C PRO A 40 4.04 -10.06 -1.62
N VAL A 41 4.25 -11.28 -1.14
CA VAL A 41 5.18 -11.60 -0.04
C VAL A 41 6.64 -11.22 -0.30
N ASP A 42 7.04 -11.18 -1.57
CA ASP A 42 8.40 -10.84 -2.01
C ASP A 42 8.74 -9.36 -1.83
N ILE A 43 7.76 -8.45 -1.84
CA ILE A 43 8.01 -7.00 -1.73
C ILE A 43 7.98 -6.45 -0.30
N TYR A 44 7.66 -7.27 0.71
CA TYR A 44 7.52 -6.78 2.09
C TYR A 44 8.78 -6.08 2.60
N GLY A 45 9.97 -6.58 2.25
CA GLY A 45 11.24 -5.96 2.63
C GLY A 45 11.38 -4.52 2.09
N TYR A 46 10.89 -4.28 0.86
CA TYR A 46 10.86 -2.95 0.27
C TYR A 46 9.92 -2.01 1.04
N ILE A 47 8.72 -2.50 1.37
CA ILE A 47 7.72 -1.75 2.16
C ILE A 47 8.27 -1.40 3.54
N PHE A 48 8.91 -2.36 4.24
CA PHE A 48 9.47 -2.11 5.57
C PHE A 48 10.56 -1.04 5.54
N ARG A 49 11.43 -1.04 4.52
CA ARG A 49 12.44 0.01 4.34
C ARG A 49 11.80 1.38 4.13
N ILE A 50 10.73 1.48 3.33
CA ILE A 50 9.99 2.74 3.15
C ILE A 50 9.45 3.23 4.51
N ILE A 51 8.84 2.33 5.28
CA ILE A 51 8.31 2.64 6.61
C ILE A 51 9.42 3.12 7.56
N GLU A 52 10.60 2.49 7.53
CA GLU A 52 11.76 2.89 8.34
C GLU A 52 12.32 4.26 7.95
N ILE A 53 12.36 4.58 6.65
CA ILE A 53 12.86 5.85 6.12
C ILE A 53 11.87 6.98 6.41
N LEU A 54 10.60 6.80 6.03
CA LEU A 54 9.58 7.85 6.11
C LEU A 54 9.03 8.04 7.52
N LYS A 55 9.06 6.98 8.34
CA LYS A 55 8.47 6.95 9.68
C LYS A 55 7.04 7.53 9.72
N PRO A 56 6.09 6.96 8.97
CA PRO A 56 4.75 7.51 8.88
C PRO A 56 3.99 7.42 10.21
N GLN A 57 3.18 8.43 10.52
CA GLN A 57 2.29 8.41 11.69
C GLN A 57 1.05 7.56 11.43
N TYR A 58 0.68 7.36 10.17
CA TYR A 58 -0.47 6.56 9.77
C TYR A 58 -0.11 5.62 8.63
N ILE A 59 -0.59 4.38 8.70
CA ILE A 59 -0.48 3.40 7.60
C ILE A 59 -1.87 2.86 7.30
N VAL A 60 -2.28 2.90 6.02
CA VAL A 60 -3.52 2.31 5.54
C VAL A 60 -3.17 1.26 4.49
N HIS A 61 -3.57 0.01 4.72
CA HIS A 61 -3.48 -1.06 3.73
C HIS A 61 -4.88 -1.35 3.17
N THR A 62 -5.08 -1.19 1.86
CA THR A 62 -6.39 -1.41 1.22
C THR A 62 -6.54 -2.80 0.61
N GLY A 63 -6.35 -3.84 1.43
CA GLY A 63 -6.64 -5.22 1.06
C GLY A 63 -5.57 -5.96 0.26
N ASP A 64 -5.73 -7.29 0.22
CA ASP A 64 -4.86 -8.29 -0.38
C ASP A 64 -3.44 -8.23 0.21
N MET A 65 -3.35 -8.55 1.50
CA MET A 65 -2.13 -8.48 2.31
C MET A 65 -1.05 -9.47 1.89
N ALA A 66 -1.41 -10.56 1.23
CA ALA A 66 -0.49 -11.54 0.66
C ALA A 66 -0.91 -11.87 -0.78
N ASP A 67 -0.92 -10.86 -1.66
CA ASP A 67 -1.63 -10.87 -2.94
C ASP A 67 -1.21 -11.99 -3.92
N ASN A 68 0.05 -12.43 -3.87
CA ASN A 68 0.51 -13.59 -4.65
C ASN A 68 -0.18 -14.92 -4.24
N ILE A 69 -0.84 -14.94 -3.08
CA ILE A 69 -1.64 -16.03 -2.56
C ILE A 69 -3.11 -15.68 -2.74
N LYS A 70 -3.64 -16.00 -3.93
CA LYS A 70 -5.05 -15.79 -4.30
C LYS A 70 -6.00 -16.71 -3.51
N LEU A 71 -6.16 -16.47 -2.21
CA LEU A 71 -6.84 -17.35 -1.26
C LEU A 71 -8.32 -17.55 -1.59
N GLU A 72 -8.96 -16.55 -2.18
CA GLU A 72 -10.33 -16.66 -2.70
C GLU A 72 -10.46 -17.84 -3.68
N ILE A 73 -9.46 -18.03 -4.54
CA ILE A 73 -9.42 -19.07 -5.57
C ILE A 73 -8.84 -20.38 -4.99
N TYR A 74 -7.80 -20.28 -4.16
CA TYR A 74 -7.02 -21.42 -3.68
C TYR A 74 -7.09 -21.55 -2.15
N LYS A 75 -8.25 -21.90 -1.61
CA LYS A 75 -8.49 -22.04 -0.16
C LYS A 75 -7.52 -23.01 0.54
N TYR A 76 -6.99 -24.00 -0.17
CA TYR A 76 -5.98 -24.94 0.36
C TYR A 76 -4.63 -24.27 0.69
N LYS A 77 -4.39 -23.03 0.24
CA LYS A 77 -3.17 -22.26 0.55
C LYS A 77 -3.22 -21.52 1.88
N MET A 78 -4.23 -21.78 2.73
CA MET A 78 -4.42 -21.09 4.01
C MET A 78 -3.15 -21.03 4.87
N ASP A 79 -2.39 -22.12 4.99
CA ASP A 79 -1.13 -22.14 5.74
C ASP A 79 -0.08 -21.16 5.17
N SER A 80 0.04 -21.09 3.85
CA SER A 80 0.95 -20.14 3.19
C SER A 80 0.47 -18.71 3.33
N TYR A 81 -0.85 -18.49 3.23
CA TYR A 81 -1.47 -17.18 3.46
C TYR A 81 -1.20 -16.68 4.87
N CYS A 82 -1.47 -17.50 5.89
CA CYS A 82 -1.24 -17.19 7.29
C CYS A 82 0.23 -16.78 7.55
N LYS A 83 1.19 -17.53 7.02
CA LYS A 83 2.62 -17.19 7.12
C LYS A 83 2.97 -15.87 6.42
N GLY A 84 2.38 -15.60 5.26
CA GLY A 84 2.57 -14.36 4.52
C GLY A 84 2.04 -13.15 5.30
N VAL A 85 0.77 -13.22 5.70
CA VAL A 85 0.13 -12.14 6.46
C VAL A 85 0.81 -11.90 7.80
N ALA A 86 1.19 -12.95 8.53
CA ALA A 86 1.96 -12.80 9.77
C ALA A 86 3.25 -12.01 9.54
N LYS A 87 4.00 -12.33 8.48
CA LYS A 87 5.22 -11.59 8.12
C LYS A 87 4.95 -10.12 7.80
N LEU A 88 3.87 -9.81 7.07
CA LEU A 88 3.51 -8.43 6.76
C LEU A 88 3.12 -7.67 8.04
N ILE A 89 2.20 -8.23 8.82
CA ILE A 89 1.70 -7.64 10.06
C ILE A 89 2.86 -7.41 11.03
N ASP A 90 3.69 -8.41 11.30
CA ASP A 90 4.86 -8.27 12.19
C ASP A 90 5.76 -7.12 11.76
N GLY A 91 6.05 -7.01 10.47
CA GLY A 91 6.94 -5.96 9.96
C GLY A 91 6.33 -4.56 9.99
N VAL A 92 5.06 -4.42 9.63
CA VAL A 92 4.34 -3.13 9.69
C VAL A 92 4.08 -2.72 11.15
N GLU A 93 3.67 -3.65 12.00
CA GLU A 93 3.34 -3.40 13.39
C GLU A 93 4.56 -3.20 14.29
N LYS A 94 5.74 -3.69 13.92
CA LYS A 94 7.01 -3.39 14.63
C LYS A 94 7.25 -1.88 14.79
N ASN A 95 6.69 -1.07 13.88
CA ASN A 95 6.74 0.38 13.94
C ASN A 95 5.79 0.97 15.01
N LYS A 96 6.23 1.05 16.27
CA LYS A 96 5.34 1.48 17.37
C LYS A 96 4.77 2.91 17.30
N PHE A 97 5.21 3.75 16.38
CA PHE A 97 4.76 5.14 16.27
C PHE A 97 3.67 5.37 15.21
N SER A 98 3.41 4.38 14.34
CA SER A 98 2.32 4.46 13.35
C SER A 98 0.99 3.96 13.93
N LYS A 99 -0.13 4.61 13.66
CA LYS A 99 -1.46 4.00 13.77
C LYS A 99 -1.80 3.29 12.46
N ILE A 100 -2.20 2.02 12.53
CA ILE A 100 -2.36 1.18 11.35
C ILE A 100 -3.81 0.79 11.15
N TYR A 101 -4.26 0.86 9.90
CA TYR A 101 -5.57 0.46 9.46
C TYR A 101 -5.47 -0.57 8.35
N TYR A 102 -6.17 -1.69 8.52
CA TYR A 102 -6.27 -2.76 7.54
C TYR A 102 -7.70 -2.82 7.01
N VAL A 103 -7.88 -2.51 5.72
CA VAL A 103 -9.09 -2.91 4.99
C VAL A 103 -8.78 -4.25 4.34
N LEU A 104 -9.70 -5.20 4.40
CA LEU A 104 -9.50 -6.54 3.87
C LEU A 104 -9.91 -6.63 2.39
N GLY A 105 -9.10 -7.31 1.60
CA GLY A 105 -9.42 -7.63 0.20
C GLY A 105 -10.13 -8.97 0.04
N ASN A 106 -10.48 -9.35 -1.19
CA ASN A 106 -11.12 -10.64 -1.46
C ASN A 106 -10.20 -11.83 -1.20
N HIS A 107 -8.88 -11.64 -1.24
CA HIS A 107 -7.92 -12.69 -0.91
C HIS A 107 -7.55 -12.72 0.57
N ASP A 108 -8.11 -11.83 1.39
CA ASP A 108 -7.87 -11.83 2.82
C ASP A 108 -8.87 -12.68 3.61
N ASP A 109 -8.42 -13.19 4.75
CA ASP A 109 -9.23 -13.94 5.71
C ASP A 109 -9.29 -13.18 7.04
N TYR A 110 -10.50 -12.76 7.43
CA TYR A 110 -10.71 -11.92 8.61
C TYR A 110 -10.21 -12.57 9.90
N GLU A 111 -10.50 -13.84 10.12
CA GLU A 111 -10.09 -14.54 11.34
C GLU A 111 -8.57 -14.60 11.46
N THR A 112 -7.88 -14.87 10.35
CA THR A 112 -6.43 -14.88 10.29
C THR A 112 -5.84 -13.51 10.62
N VAL A 113 -6.30 -12.44 9.96
CA VAL A 113 -5.79 -11.08 10.23
C VAL A 113 -6.11 -10.66 11.67
N SER A 114 -7.32 -10.94 12.16
CA SER A 114 -7.76 -10.59 13.52
C SER A 114 -6.99 -11.30 14.62
N ASN A 115 -6.51 -12.51 14.37
CA ASN A 115 -5.71 -13.27 15.34
C ASN A 115 -4.22 -12.89 15.33
N LEU A 116 -3.73 -12.34 14.21
CA LEU A 116 -2.32 -11.97 14.03
C LEU A 116 -2.03 -10.51 14.37
N THR A 117 -3.00 -9.62 14.21
CA THR A 117 -2.82 -8.19 14.52
C THR A 117 -2.84 -7.95 16.02
N ASP A 118 -1.81 -7.27 16.54
CA ASP A 118 -1.73 -6.88 17.95
C ASP A 118 -2.29 -5.46 18.16
N ARG A 119 -2.10 -4.58 17.18
CA ARG A 119 -2.45 -3.15 17.30
C ARG A 119 -3.06 -2.52 16.05
N GLY A 120 -3.11 -3.24 14.95
CA GLY A 120 -3.80 -2.81 13.75
C GLY A 120 -5.30 -2.75 13.97
N ILE A 121 -5.94 -1.78 13.33
CA ILE A 121 -7.39 -1.65 13.35
C ILE A 121 -7.91 -2.24 12.04
N ILE A 122 -8.57 -3.39 12.13
CA ILE A 122 -9.28 -3.96 10.99
C ILE A 122 -10.56 -3.15 10.78
N LEU A 123 -10.74 -2.68 9.54
CA LEU A 123 -11.87 -1.88 9.13
C LEU A 123 -12.66 -2.63 8.06
N ASN A 124 -13.98 -2.49 8.15
CA ASN A 124 -14.81 -2.63 6.96
C ASN A 124 -14.63 -1.38 6.09
N ASP A 125 -14.98 -1.48 4.81
CA ASP A 125 -15.01 -0.30 3.95
C ASP A 125 -15.80 0.84 4.61
N GLY A 126 -15.30 2.07 4.54
CA GLY A 126 -15.95 3.19 5.21
C GLY A 126 -15.18 4.50 5.17
N ILE A 127 -15.64 5.43 6.02
CA ILE A 127 -15.05 6.76 6.15
C ILE A 127 -14.26 6.84 7.46
N LEU A 128 -13.03 7.35 7.38
CA LEU A 128 -12.15 7.65 8.50
C LEU A 128 -11.86 9.14 8.56
N THR A 129 -11.60 9.65 9.77
CA THR A 129 -11.06 11.00 9.95
C THR A 129 -9.69 10.91 10.60
N ILE A 130 -8.69 11.48 9.93
CA ILE A 130 -7.28 11.47 10.38
C ILE A 130 -6.74 12.89 10.19
N GLU A 131 -6.24 13.50 11.27
CA GLU A 131 -5.69 14.87 11.26
C GLU A 131 -6.62 15.92 10.60
N GLY A 132 -7.93 15.78 10.79
CA GLY A 132 -8.93 16.68 10.21
C GLY A 132 -9.30 16.43 8.75
N TYR A 133 -8.66 15.47 8.07
CA TYR A 133 -9.04 15.03 6.73
C TYR A 133 -9.94 13.81 6.76
N THR A 134 -10.83 13.74 5.77
CA THR A 134 -11.77 12.63 5.58
C THR A 134 -11.25 11.66 4.51
N PHE A 135 -11.19 10.38 4.87
CA PHE A 135 -10.71 9.30 3.99
C PHE A 135 -11.83 8.31 3.78
N SER A 136 -12.27 8.11 2.54
CA SER A 136 -12.93 6.87 2.17
C SER A 136 -11.86 5.80 1.98
N VAL A 137 -12.00 4.65 2.65
CA VAL A 137 -11.11 3.50 2.52
C VAL A 137 -11.91 2.28 2.13
N SER A 138 -11.44 1.56 1.11
CA SER A 138 -12.11 0.38 0.56
C SER A 138 -11.07 -0.43 -0.20
N HIS A 139 -11.20 -1.76 -0.29
CA HIS A 139 -10.36 -2.51 -1.22
C HIS A 139 -10.72 -2.18 -2.68
N TYR A 140 -12.03 -2.08 -2.96
CA TYR A 140 -12.56 -1.75 -4.28
C TYR A 140 -12.76 -0.24 -4.47
N TYR A 141 -12.59 0.24 -5.69
CA TYR A 141 -13.03 1.58 -6.05
C TYR A 141 -14.55 1.75 -5.87
N LYS A 142 -14.96 2.87 -5.28
CA LYS A 142 -16.37 3.27 -5.13
C LYS A 142 -16.59 4.63 -5.77
N GLU A 143 -17.53 4.70 -6.71
CA GLU A 143 -17.95 5.96 -7.33
C GLU A 143 -18.78 6.82 -6.37
N ASN A 144 -18.77 8.14 -6.62
CA ASN A 144 -19.71 9.12 -6.04
C ASN A 144 -19.65 9.27 -4.52
N LEU A 145 -18.44 9.25 -3.98
CA LEU A 145 -18.15 9.71 -2.62
C LEU A 145 -18.19 11.24 -2.60
N ASN A 146 -19.39 11.80 -2.50
CA ASN A 146 -19.52 13.22 -2.23
C ASN A 146 -19.06 13.43 -0.77
N ASP A 147 -18.14 14.39 -0.56
CA ASP A 147 -17.68 14.86 0.75
C ASP A 147 -16.53 14.08 1.43
N VAL A 148 -15.57 13.54 0.65
CA VAL A 148 -14.27 13.07 1.22
C VAL A 148 -13.07 13.80 0.63
N ASP A 149 -12.02 14.01 1.43
CA ASP A 149 -10.75 14.58 0.99
C ASP A 149 -9.96 13.61 0.13
N PHE A 150 -9.93 12.35 0.56
CA PHE A 150 -9.19 11.27 -0.09
C PHE A 150 -10.07 10.03 -0.25
N ASN A 151 -9.96 9.36 -1.40
CA ASN A 151 -10.53 8.03 -1.62
C ASN A 151 -9.38 7.04 -1.87
N LEU A 152 -9.14 6.15 -0.91
CA LEU A 152 -8.06 5.16 -0.96
C LEU A 152 -8.63 3.80 -1.35
N TYR A 153 -8.11 3.23 -2.44
CA TYR A 153 -8.57 1.94 -2.97
C TYR A 153 -7.44 1.16 -3.66
N GLY A 154 -7.69 -0.08 -4.06
CA GLY A 154 -6.75 -0.96 -4.75
C GLY A 154 -7.45 -1.91 -5.72
N HIS A 155 -7.07 -3.20 -5.70
CA HIS A 155 -7.67 -4.32 -6.44
C HIS A 155 -7.48 -4.31 -7.97
N SER A 156 -7.77 -3.19 -8.62
CA SER A 156 -7.79 -3.04 -10.08
C SER A 156 -6.88 -1.92 -10.55
N PHE A 157 -6.29 -2.05 -11.75
CA PHE A 157 -5.51 -0.96 -12.37
C PHE A 157 -6.38 0.26 -12.72
N GLU A 158 -7.67 0.02 -12.98
CA GLU A 158 -8.64 1.06 -13.25
C GLU A 158 -9.75 1.09 -12.18
N PRO A 159 -10.20 2.29 -11.76
CA PRO A 159 -9.69 3.59 -12.21
C PRO A 159 -8.29 3.90 -11.66
N SER A 160 -7.46 4.54 -12.48
CA SER A 160 -6.21 5.15 -12.02
C SER A 160 -6.45 6.31 -11.03
N HIS A 161 -5.37 6.88 -10.50
CA HIS A 161 -5.45 8.05 -9.62
C HIS A 161 -6.27 9.17 -10.28
N TYR A 162 -7.11 9.86 -9.50
CA TYR A 162 -7.97 10.91 -10.04
C TYR A 162 -8.10 12.10 -9.10
N LYS A 163 -8.57 13.22 -9.65
CA LYS A 163 -8.99 14.39 -8.89
C LYS A 163 -10.37 14.81 -9.36
N LYS A 164 -11.39 14.68 -8.50
CA LYS A 164 -12.78 15.07 -8.78
C LYS A 164 -13.20 16.11 -7.75
N GLY A 165 -13.27 17.37 -8.16
CA GLY A 165 -13.48 18.48 -7.24
C GLY A 165 -12.36 18.59 -6.20
N ALA A 166 -12.71 18.56 -4.92
CA ALA A 166 -11.77 18.59 -3.80
C ALA A 166 -11.23 17.20 -3.38
N THR A 167 -11.82 16.14 -3.91
CA THR A 167 -11.46 14.74 -3.61
C THR A 167 -10.29 14.28 -4.47
N VAL A 168 -9.29 13.67 -3.82
CA VAL A 168 -8.17 13.00 -4.47
C VAL A 168 -8.34 11.49 -4.34
N GLY A 169 -8.51 10.79 -5.45
CA GLY A 169 -8.55 9.34 -5.50
C GLY A 169 -7.16 8.75 -5.69
N LEU A 170 -6.78 7.82 -4.82
CA LEU A 170 -5.47 7.19 -4.78
C LEU A 170 -5.62 5.69 -4.87
N ASN A 171 -5.06 5.12 -5.95
CA ASN A 171 -5.03 3.70 -6.19
C ASN A 171 -3.71 3.10 -5.66
N GLY A 172 -3.80 2.34 -4.57
CA GLY A 172 -2.67 1.71 -3.89
C GLY A 172 -2.11 0.50 -4.64
N LEU A 173 -2.81 -0.03 -5.65
CA LEU A 173 -2.26 -1.07 -6.54
C LEU A 173 -1.18 -0.47 -7.45
N LEU A 174 -1.41 0.75 -7.96
CA LEU A 174 -0.52 1.43 -8.89
C LEU A 174 0.77 1.90 -8.22
N ASN A 175 0.64 2.52 -7.04
CA ASN A 175 1.74 3.14 -6.33
C ASN A 175 1.60 3.00 -4.81
N ILE A 176 2.74 3.12 -4.13
CA ILE A 176 2.79 3.43 -2.71
C ILE A 176 2.55 4.93 -2.58
N ASN A 177 1.42 5.31 -1.98
CA ASN A 177 1.03 6.72 -1.87
C ASN A 177 1.47 7.29 -0.52
N ILE A 178 2.16 8.43 -0.55
CA ILE A 178 2.63 9.16 0.63
C ILE A 178 1.84 10.46 0.69
N ILE A 179 1.06 10.64 1.75
CA ILE A 179 0.23 11.83 1.95
C ILE A 179 0.80 12.64 3.09
N ASP A 180 1.20 13.88 2.82
CA ASP A 180 1.59 14.84 3.84
C ASP A 180 0.33 15.56 4.35
N LEU A 181 -0.09 15.18 5.56
CA LEU A 181 -1.29 15.69 6.21
C LEU A 181 -1.13 17.15 6.67
N SER A 182 0.06 17.75 6.66
CA SER A 182 0.18 19.19 6.97
C SER A 182 -0.35 20.10 5.86
N ASN A 183 -0.38 19.60 4.63
CA ASN A 183 -0.56 20.42 3.43
C ASN A 183 -1.34 19.72 2.31
N LYS A 184 -1.87 18.51 2.55
CA LYS A 184 -2.66 17.70 1.61
C LYS A 184 -1.87 17.28 0.34
N ARG A 185 -0.55 17.39 0.32
CA ARG A 185 0.26 16.97 -0.84
C ARG A 185 0.39 15.45 -0.87
N VAL A 186 0.39 14.91 -2.08
CA VAL A 186 0.58 13.48 -2.33
C VAL A 186 1.85 13.28 -3.15
N PHE A 187 2.67 12.33 -2.72
CA PHE A 187 3.83 11.82 -3.43
C PHE A 187 3.63 10.34 -3.70
N GLN A 188 4.18 9.85 -4.81
CA GLN A 188 3.98 8.47 -5.24
C GLN A 188 5.34 7.81 -5.41
N LEU A 189 5.48 6.63 -4.82
CA LEU A 189 6.61 5.74 -5.08
C LEU A 189 6.13 4.56 -5.89
N ASP A 190 6.94 4.15 -6.86
CA ASP A 190 6.71 2.94 -7.62
C ASP A 190 6.99 1.70 -6.75
N TYR A 191 6.19 0.65 -6.96
CA TYR A 191 6.54 -0.66 -6.44
C TYR A 191 7.79 -1.23 -7.16
N PRO A 192 8.50 -2.19 -6.54
CA PRO A 192 9.62 -2.88 -7.19
C PRO A 192 9.25 -3.46 -8.56
N SER A 193 10.23 -3.51 -9.46
CA SER A 193 10.05 -4.16 -10.75
C SER A 193 9.66 -5.63 -10.56
N GLY A 194 8.63 -6.08 -11.27
CA GLY A 194 8.14 -7.45 -11.16
C GLY A 194 6.99 -7.64 -10.18
N THR A 195 6.63 -6.63 -9.38
CA THR A 195 5.50 -6.71 -8.43
C THR A 195 4.21 -7.20 -9.09
N ASP A 196 3.80 -6.64 -10.23
CA ASP A 196 2.59 -7.10 -10.93
C ASP A 196 2.68 -8.54 -11.46
N THR A 197 3.90 -9.03 -11.74
CA THR A 197 4.12 -10.45 -12.09
C THR A 197 3.90 -11.32 -10.86
N SER A 198 4.41 -10.90 -9.70
CA SER A 198 4.22 -11.60 -8.41
C SER A 198 2.76 -11.58 -7.95
N ARG A 199 2.04 -10.47 -8.19
CA ARG A 199 0.58 -10.36 -8.04
C ARG A 199 -0.21 -11.28 -8.99
N GLY A 200 0.43 -11.84 -10.02
CA GLY A 200 -0.21 -12.66 -11.05
C GLY A 200 -1.02 -11.85 -12.08
N MET A 201 -0.78 -10.54 -12.17
CA MET A 201 -1.51 -9.61 -13.03
C MET A 201 -0.83 -9.38 -14.38
N LYS A 202 0.47 -9.69 -14.51
CA LYS A 202 1.14 -9.81 -15.81
C LYS A 202 1.04 -11.26 -16.30
N LEU A 203 0.43 -11.46 -17.47
CA LEU A 203 0.43 -12.75 -18.15
C LEU A 203 1.86 -13.31 -18.18
N LYS A 204 2.06 -14.52 -17.64
CA LYS A 204 3.21 -15.33 -18.06
C LYS A 204 3.08 -15.42 -19.57
N ARG A 205 4.06 -14.92 -20.33
CA ARG A 205 4.20 -15.33 -21.74
C ARG A 205 4.23 -16.86 -21.68
N ILE A 206 3.13 -17.48 -22.06
CA ILE A 206 3.05 -18.92 -22.25
C ILE A 206 4.09 -19.17 -23.35
N GLY A 207 5.19 -19.81 -22.97
CA GLY A 207 6.35 -19.99 -23.83
C GLY A 207 6.10 -21.12 -24.82
N LEU A 208 6.68 -20.90 -26.01
CA LEU A 208 7.23 -21.85 -27.01
C LEU A 208 6.35 -23.00 -27.49
#